data_AF-M2Q858-F1
#
_entry.id   AF-M2Q858-F1
#
_cell.length_a   1.000
_cell.length_b   1.000
_cell.length_c   1.000
_cell.angle_alpha   90.00
_cell.angle_beta   90.00
_cell.angle_gamma   90.00
#
_symmetry.space_group_name_H-M   'P 1'
#
loop_
_entity.id
_entity.type
_entity.pdbx_description
1 polymer ?
#
loop_
_entity_poly.entity_id
_entity_poly.type
_entity_poly.pdbx_seq_one_letter_code
_entity_poly.pdbx_strand_id
1 'polypeptide(L)'
;MNAEIIARLQTELRKRSPEETVLAVKAARKYLALRVACLPETLKPGAPSELVRQTVPMQKLKPMLFEPLSLEPTPPRMCYGYPVDKKKCMRIARGLKQRVNIVPYTTSIAMYDAMAYMEKQIGHELEIENVWCEGSDILIFSLCCNWNSREELAVAAKALPKLKHILELTEDPMWYVDVYHPRWTK
;
A
#
# COMPACT_ATOMS: atom_id res chain seq x y z
N MET A 1 -16.05 -17.65 5.09
CA MET A 1 -16.99 -16.62 4.58
C MET A 1 -17.18 -16.66 3.05
N ASN A 2 -16.16 -16.99 2.24
CA ASN A 2 -16.31 -17.01 0.77
C ASN A 2 -17.07 -18.22 0.18
N ALA A 3 -16.99 -19.41 0.77
CA ALA A 3 -17.60 -20.62 0.20
C ALA A 3 -19.14 -20.55 0.12
N GLU A 4 -19.77 -19.94 1.12
CA GLU A 4 -21.22 -19.80 1.22
C GLU A 4 -21.78 -18.77 0.22
N ILE A 5 -21.03 -17.69 -0.01
CA ILE A 5 -21.33 -16.67 -1.02
C ILE A 5 -21.20 -17.26 -2.43
N ILE A 6 -20.14 -18.04 -2.68
CA ILE A 6 -19.94 -18.73 -3.96
C ILE A 6 -21.05 -19.75 -4.23
N ALA A 7 -21.43 -20.56 -3.23
CA ALA A 7 -22.51 -21.54 -3.37
C ALA A 7 -23.88 -20.88 -3.65
N ARG A 8 -24.18 -19.76 -2.98
CA ARG A 8 -25.37 -18.95 -3.25
C ARG A 8 -25.35 -18.38 -4.66
N LEU A 9 -24.24 -17.79 -5.10
CA LEU A 9 -24.09 -17.25 -6.45
C LEU A 9 -24.24 -18.33 -7.54
N GLN A 10 -23.67 -19.51 -7.32
CA GLN A 10 -23.81 -20.66 -8.23
C GLN A 10 -25.25 -21.16 -8.32
N THR A 11 -25.97 -21.20 -7.18
CA THR A 11 -27.39 -21.59 -7.13
C THR A 11 -28.25 -20.58 -7.89
N GLU A 12 -27.96 -19.30 -7.76
CA GLU A 12 -28.72 -18.23 -8.41
C GLU A 12 -28.38 -18.04 -9.89
N LEU A 13 -27.17 -18.41 -10.30
CA LEU A 13 -26.80 -18.53 -11.72
C LEU A 13 -27.48 -19.72 -12.39
N ARG A 14 -27.67 -20.86 -11.68
CA ARG A 14 -28.38 -22.03 -12.22
C ARG A 14 -29.87 -21.81 -12.44
N LYS A 15 -30.47 -20.83 -11.74
CA LYS A 15 -31.88 -20.45 -11.92
C LYS A 15 -32.11 -19.47 -13.08
N ARG A 16 -31.04 -18.88 -13.64
CA ARG A 16 -31.13 -17.93 -14.74
C ARG A 16 -31.16 -18.66 -16.07
N SER A 17 -31.92 -18.13 -17.02
CA SER A 17 -31.83 -18.59 -18.40
C SER A 17 -30.42 -18.31 -18.97
N PRO A 18 -30.03 -19.02 -20.05
CA PRO A 18 -28.77 -18.73 -20.73
C PRO A 18 -28.63 -17.26 -21.15
N GLU A 19 -29.73 -16.63 -21.58
CA GLU A 19 -29.78 -15.23 -22.00
C GLU A 19 -29.54 -14.26 -20.83
N GLU A 20 -30.18 -14.51 -19.69
CA GLU A 20 -29.97 -13.73 -18.46
C GLU A 20 -28.55 -13.89 -17.91
N THR A 21 -27.95 -15.08 -18.07
CA THR A 21 -26.57 -15.34 -17.69
C THR A 21 -25.60 -14.56 -18.56
N VAL A 22 -25.81 -14.54 -19.88
CA VAL A 22 -24.99 -13.74 -20.82
C VAL A 22 -25.10 -12.24 -20.51
N LEU A 23 -26.31 -11.74 -20.24
CA LEU A 23 -26.54 -10.34 -19.84
C LEU A 23 -25.82 -10.01 -18.53
N ALA A 24 -25.89 -10.88 -17.53
CA ALA A 24 -25.22 -10.68 -16.24
C ALA A 24 -23.69 -10.64 -16.39
N VAL A 25 -23.10 -11.54 -17.18
CA VAL A 25 -21.65 -11.54 -17.46
C VAL A 25 -21.24 -10.27 -18.20
N LYS A 26 -22.04 -9.81 -19.18
CA LYS A 26 -21.78 -8.57 -19.92
C LYS A 26 -21.85 -7.35 -19.00
N ALA A 27 -22.84 -7.29 -18.11
CA ALA A 27 -22.97 -6.23 -17.11
C ALA A 27 -21.80 -6.22 -16.13
N ALA A 28 -21.38 -7.38 -15.64
CA ALA A 28 -20.20 -7.52 -14.78
C ALA A 28 -18.95 -7.00 -15.50
N ARG A 29 -18.67 -7.43 -16.73
CA ARG A 29 -17.54 -6.94 -17.53
C ARG A 29 -17.57 -5.42 -17.73
N LYS A 30 -18.74 -4.84 -17.99
CA LYS A 30 -18.90 -3.38 -18.13
C LYS A 30 -18.60 -2.66 -16.82
N TYR A 31 -19.08 -3.18 -15.70
CA TYR A 31 -18.79 -2.65 -14.37
C TYR A 31 -17.28 -2.70 -14.05
N LEU A 32 -16.63 -3.84 -14.33
CA LEU A 32 -15.18 -3.99 -14.19
C LEU A 32 -14.40 -2.96 -15.03
N ALA A 33 -14.78 -2.80 -16.29
CA ALA A 33 -14.16 -1.83 -17.20
C ALA A 33 -14.30 -0.39 -16.69
N LEU A 34 -15.47 -0.04 -16.14
CA LEU A 34 -15.72 1.29 -15.56
C LEU A 34 -14.91 1.52 -14.28
N ARG A 35 -14.68 0.50 -13.46
CA ARG A 35 -13.85 0.62 -12.24
C ARG A 35 -12.40 1.00 -12.58
N VAL A 36 -11.83 0.39 -13.61
CA VAL A 36 -10.43 0.64 -14.01
C VAL A 36 -10.25 1.86 -14.91
N ALA A 37 -11.31 2.33 -15.56
CA ALA A 37 -11.25 3.48 -16.48
C ALA A 37 -10.74 4.75 -15.80
N CYS A 38 -11.06 4.93 -14.52
CA CYS A 38 -10.70 6.11 -13.73
C CYS A 38 -9.32 6.02 -13.05
N LEU A 39 -8.58 4.92 -13.25
CA LEU A 39 -7.21 4.80 -12.75
C LEU A 39 -6.23 5.58 -13.64
N PRO A 40 -5.14 6.11 -13.07
CA PRO A 40 -4.00 6.56 -13.86
C PRO A 40 -3.51 5.44 -14.79
N GLU A 41 -3.05 5.79 -15.99
CA GLU A 41 -2.52 4.80 -16.95
C GLU A 41 -1.41 3.92 -16.34
N THR A 42 -0.59 4.49 -15.46
CA THR A 42 0.50 3.79 -14.76
C THR A 42 0.01 2.70 -13.81
N LEU A 43 -1.26 2.72 -13.42
CA LEU A 43 -1.87 1.77 -12.49
C LEU A 43 -2.96 0.92 -13.15
N LYS A 44 -3.14 0.99 -14.47
CA LYS A 44 -4.12 0.14 -15.16
C LYS A 44 -3.59 -1.29 -15.32
N PRO A 45 -4.49 -2.29 -15.34
CA PRO A 45 -4.11 -3.66 -15.69
C PRO A 45 -3.39 -3.72 -17.03
N GLY A 46 -2.25 -4.41 -17.08
CA GLY A 46 -1.43 -4.55 -18.30
C GLY A 46 -0.47 -3.39 -18.58
N ALA A 47 -0.39 -2.37 -17.71
CA ALA A 47 0.62 -1.33 -17.84
C ALA A 47 2.05 -1.92 -17.84
N PRO A 48 2.94 -1.50 -18.76
CA PRO A 48 4.32 -1.96 -18.81
C PRO A 48 5.10 -1.44 -17.60
N SER A 49 6.10 -2.19 -17.15
CA SER A 49 6.85 -1.88 -15.93
C SER A 49 7.47 -0.48 -15.94
N GLU A 50 8.00 -0.04 -17.07
CA GLU A 50 8.58 1.29 -17.26
C GLU A 50 7.57 2.40 -17.00
N LEU A 51 6.31 2.20 -17.40
CA LEU A 51 5.23 3.15 -17.16
C LEU A 51 4.78 3.11 -15.69
N VAL A 52 4.70 1.93 -15.09
CA VAL A 52 4.36 1.79 -13.65
C VAL A 52 5.37 2.52 -12.77
N ARG A 53 6.67 2.46 -13.10
CA ARG A 53 7.74 3.17 -12.38
C ARG A 53 7.53 4.68 -12.33
N GLN A 54 6.83 5.25 -13.31
CA GLN A 54 6.51 6.68 -13.39
C GLN A 54 5.29 7.06 -12.54
N THR A 55 4.73 6.14 -11.75
CA THR A 55 3.57 6.43 -10.91
C THR A 55 3.90 7.54 -9.91
N VAL A 56 3.07 8.57 -9.92
CA VAL A 56 3.12 9.67 -8.94
C VAL A 56 2.48 9.18 -7.63
N PRO A 57 3.10 9.45 -6.46
CA PRO A 57 2.50 9.12 -5.17
C PRO A 57 1.11 9.71 -5.00
N MET A 58 0.20 8.96 -4.39
CA MET A 58 -1.20 9.35 -4.28
C MET A 58 -1.56 9.69 -2.84
N GLN A 59 -2.18 10.86 -2.61
CA GLN A 59 -2.70 11.20 -1.27
C GLN A 59 -3.88 10.32 -0.86
N LYS A 60 -4.75 9.98 -1.81
CA LYS A 60 -5.93 9.15 -1.59
C LYS A 60 -5.94 7.98 -2.56
N LEU A 61 -5.95 6.78 -2.01
CA LEU A 61 -6.04 5.57 -2.80
C LEU A 61 -7.45 5.41 -3.38
N LYS A 62 -7.52 5.05 -4.66
CA LYS A 62 -8.80 4.83 -5.34
C LYS A 62 -9.42 3.52 -4.81
N PRO A 63 -10.75 3.48 -4.52
CA PRO A 63 -11.42 2.28 -3.97
C PRO A 63 -11.12 0.94 -4.64
N MET A 64 -10.90 0.91 -5.96
CA MET A 64 -10.61 -0.29 -6.74
C MET A 64 -9.24 -0.91 -6.45
N LEU A 65 -8.36 -0.17 -5.76
CA LEU A 65 -7.05 -0.66 -5.33
C LEU A 65 -7.09 -1.25 -3.91
N PHE A 66 -8.18 -1.08 -3.14
CA PHE A 66 -8.30 -1.66 -1.79
C PHE A 66 -8.92 -3.06 -1.79
N GLU A 67 -9.86 -3.32 -2.69
CA GLU A 67 -10.69 -4.53 -2.63
C GLU A 67 -10.64 -5.28 -3.96
N PRO A 68 -9.78 -6.31 -4.06
CA PRO A 68 -9.89 -7.26 -5.16
C PRO A 68 -11.23 -7.98 -5.04
N LEU A 69 -12.08 -7.90 -6.07
CA LEU A 69 -13.21 -8.82 -6.18
C LEU A 69 -12.66 -10.20 -6.54
N SER A 70 -13.28 -11.28 -6.06
CA SER A 70 -12.80 -12.66 -6.26
C SER A 70 -12.68 -13.10 -7.74
N LEU A 71 -13.18 -12.30 -8.68
CA LEU A 71 -13.10 -12.53 -10.13
C LEU A 71 -12.17 -11.52 -10.83
N GLU A 72 -11.57 -10.61 -10.09
CA GLU A 72 -10.65 -9.58 -10.58
C GLU A 72 -9.20 -9.98 -10.28
N PRO A 73 -8.25 -9.54 -11.11
CA PRO A 73 -6.84 -9.58 -10.73
C PRO A 73 -6.61 -8.77 -9.45
N THR A 74 -5.71 -9.24 -8.61
CA THR A 74 -5.22 -8.53 -7.42
C THR A 74 -4.54 -7.23 -7.87
N PRO A 75 -4.90 -6.07 -7.30
CA PRO A 75 -4.26 -4.80 -7.64
C PRO A 75 -2.80 -4.79 -7.22
N PRO A 76 -1.97 -3.90 -7.80
CA PRO A 76 -0.60 -3.70 -7.33
C PRO A 76 -0.57 -3.39 -5.82
N ARG A 77 0.50 -3.81 -5.14
CA ARG A 77 0.69 -3.46 -3.73
C ARG A 77 1.06 -1.98 -3.66
N MET A 78 0.32 -1.25 -2.84
CA MET A 78 0.48 0.17 -2.59
C MET A 78 0.82 0.33 -1.12
N CYS A 79 1.96 0.93 -0.82
CA CYS A 79 2.45 1.13 0.54
C CYS A 79 2.19 2.57 0.99
N TYR A 80 1.70 2.76 2.21
CA TYR A 80 1.30 4.06 2.75
C TYR A 80 2.28 4.51 3.82
N GLY A 81 2.94 5.64 3.60
CA GLY A 81 4.00 6.05 4.51
C GLY A 81 4.71 7.35 4.13
N TYR A 82 5.87 7.55 4.76
CA TYR A 82 6.74 8.70 4.55
C TYR A 82 8.10 8.27 3.98
N PRO A 83 8.69 9.03 3.04
CA PRO A 83 10.05 8.80 2.59
C PRO A 83 11.06 8.77 3.76
N VAL A 84 12.02 7.86 3.68
CA VAL A 84 13.09 7.76 4.67
C VAL A 84 14.08 8.91 4.49
N ASP A 85 14.16 9.80 5.48
CA ASP A 85 15.28 10.74 5.61
C ASP A 85 16.41 10.11 6.44
N LYS A 86 17.45 9.65 5.74
CA LYS A 86 18.66 9.05 6.35
C LYS A 86 19.30 9.97 7.40
N LYS A 87 19.32 11.30 7.20
CA LYS A 87 19.89 12.25 8.17
C LYS A 87 19.01 12.34 9.41
N LYS A 88 17.68 12.35 9.26
CA LYS A 88 16.74 12.29 10.38
C LYS A 88 16.89 11.00 11.17
N CYS A 89 16.98 9.84 10.51
CA CYS A 89 17.22 8.55 11.18
C CYS A 89 18.51 8.58 12.01
N MET A 90 19.61 9.10 11.45
CA MET A 90 20.86 9.27 12.19
C MET A 90 20.71 10.21 13.39
N ARG A 91 19.95 11.30 13.28
CA ARG A 91 19.69 12.20 14.41
C ARG A 91 18.89 11.52 15.52
N ILE A 92 17.82 10.80 15.16
CA ILE A 92 17.01 10.02 16.10
C ILE A 92 17.91 8.99 16.80
N ALA A 93 18.63 8.15 16.03
CA ALA A 93 19.52 7.13 16.56
C ALA A 93 20.63 7.70 17.47
N ARG A 94 21.22 8.86 17.12
CA ARG A 94 22.20 9.55 17.97
C ARG A 94 21.57 10.08 19.26
N GLY A 95 20.35 10.62 19.22
CA GLY A 95 19.60 11.02 20.41
C GLY A 95 19.35 9.84 21.36
N LEU A 96 19.17 8.63 20.81
CA LEU A 96 19.10 7.39 21.58
C LEU A 96 20.48 7.01 22.16
N LYS A 97 21.55 7.11 21.37
CA LYS A 97 22.93 6.75 21.76
C LYS A 97 23.72 7.78 22.54
N GLN A 98 23.24 9.01 22.76
CA GLN A 98 23.78 9.83 23.86
C GLN A 98 23.63 9.12 25.23
N ARG A 99 22.85 8.02 25.30
CA ARG A 99 22.80 7.10 26.45
C ARG A 99 23.77 5.91 26.39
N VAL A 100 24.42 5.65 25.25
CA VAL A 100 25.36 4.54 25.04
C VAL A 100 26.42 4.96 24.01
N ASN A 101 27.57 5.47 24.49
CA ASN A 101 28.81 5.55 23.69
C ASN A 101 29.04 4.18 23.03
N ILE A 102 29.31 4.08 21.72
CA ILE A 102 30.06 2.98 21.03
C ILE A 102 29.86 2.99 19.48
N VAL A 103 30.99 2.93 18.76
CA VAL A 103 31.27 2.45 17.37
C VAL A 103 30.76 3.28 16.16
N PRO A 104 31.49 3.28 15.01
CA PRO A 104 31.04 3.91 13.77
C PRO A 104 29.67 3.40 13.34
N TYR A 105 28.67 4.27 13.46
CA TYR A 105 27.29 4.01 13.06
C TYR A 105 27.17 3.98 11.54
N THR A 106 26.83 2.83 10.97
CA THR A 106 26.41 2.76 9.57
C THR A 106 24.99 3.30 9.43
N THR A 107 24.64 3.79 8.23
CA THR A 107 23.31 4.33 7.95
C THR A 107 22.20 3.30 8.16
N SER A 108 22.47 2.02 7.85
CA SER A 108 21.47 0.95 7.98
C SER A 108 21.14 0.68 9.45
N ILE A 109 22.15 0.59 10.33
CA ILE A 109 21.92 0.39 11.77
C ILE A 109 21.13 1.57 12.35
N ALA A 110 21.48 2.80 11.96
CA ALA A 110 20.75 3.99 12.41
C ALA A 110 19.28 4.01 11.96
N MET A 111 18.97 3.47 10.78
CA MET A 111 17.60 3.33 10.29
C MET A 111 16.79 2.34 11.14
N TYR A 112 17.34 1.16 11.43
CA TYR A 112 16.67 0.16 12.26
C TYR A 112 16.46 0.64 13.71
N ASP A 113 17.46 1.28 14.32
CA ASP A 113 17.31 1.84 15.67
C ASP A 113 16.26 2.94 15.73
N ALA A 114 16.23 3.82 14.72
CA ALA A 114 15.21 4.85 14.62
C ALA A 114 13.81 4.25 14.43
N MET A 115 13.68 3.23 13.57
CA MET A 115 12.43 2.52 13.33
C MET A 115 11.90 1.87 14.62
N ALA A 116 12.71 1.08 15.31
CA ALA A 116 12.32 0.42 16.56
C ALA A 116 11.89 1.43 17.65
N TYR A 117 12.57 2.57 17.71
CA TYR A 117 12.15 3.66 18.58
C TYR A 117 10.78 4.23 18.16
N MET A 118 10.59 4.52 16.88
CA MET A 118 9.33 5.06 16.35
C MET A 118 8.17 4.10 16.60
N GLU A 119 8.33 2.82 16.31
CA GLU A 119 7.32 1.78 16.58
C GLU A 119 6.86 1.79 18.03
N LYS A 120 7.82 1.84 18.97
CA LYS A 120 7.54 1.94 20.40
C LYS A 120 6.76 3.21 20.76
N GLN A 121 7.08 4.35 20.14
CA GLN A 121 6.38 5.61 20.43
C GLN A 121 4.96 5.65 19.83
N ILE A 122 4.80 5.13 18.61
CA ILE A 122 3.53 5.21 17.90
C ILE A 122 2.56 4.09 18.34
N GLY A 123 3.09 2.97 18.83
CA GLY A 123 2.32 1.79 19.23
C GLY A 123 1.80 0.99 18.04
N HIS A 124 2.56 0.97 16.94
CA HIS A 124 2.24 0.33 15.67
C HIS A 124 3.54 -0.06 14.97
N GLU A 125 3.53 -1.17 14.25
CA GLU A 125 4.69 -1.69 13.51
C GLU A 125 5.01 -0.84 12.28
N LEU A 126 6.28 -0.72 11.92
CA LEU A 126 6.74 -0.02 10.73
C LEU A 126 7.56 -0.97 9.87
N GLU A 127 7.33 -0.89 8.57
CA GLU A 127 8.16 -1.60 7.59
C GLU A 127 8.99 -0.59 6.80
N ILE A 128 10.24 -0.96 6.47
CA ILE A 128 11.03 -0.20 5.49
C ILE A 128 10.76 -0.82 4.13
N GLU A 129 9.99 -0.11 3.32
CA GLU A 129 9.56 -0.59 2.01
C GLU A 129 10.31 0.10 0.88
N ASN A 130 10.60 -0.66 -0.16
CA ASN A 130 11.17 -0.14 -1.40
C ASN A 130 10.04 0.12 -2.39
N VAL A 131 9.91 1.37 -2.82
CA VAL A 131 8.77 1.85 -3.61
C VAL A 131 9.20 2.74 -4.78
N TRP A 132 8.36 2.78 -5.82
CA TRP A 132 8.51 3.69 -6.94
C TRP A 132 7.92 5.08 -6.63
N CYS A 133 8.70 6.11 -6.96
CA CYS A 133 8.28 7.51 -6.95
C CYS A 133 8.85 8.20 -8.19
N GLU A 134 7.99 8.49 -9.18
CA GLU A 134 8.35 9.31 -10.36
C GLU A 134 9.64 8.84 -11.07
N GLY A 135 9.73 7.53 -11.32
CA GLY A 135 10.85 6.89 -12.01
C GLY A 135 12.01 6.44 -11.09
N SER A 136 12.01 6.85 -9.82
CA SER A 136 13.06 6.55 -8.84
C SER A 136 12.62 5.50 -7.82
N ASP A 137 13.57 4.65 -7.42
CA ASP A 137 13.45 3.73 -6.28
C ASP A 137 13.79 4.53 -5.01
N ILE A 138 12.86 4.55 -4.05
CA ILE A 138 13.07 5.17 -2.75
C ILE A 138 12.65 4.22 -1.63
N LEU A 139 13.19 4.47 -0.43
CA LEU A 139 12.74 3.81 0.79
C LEU A 139 11.69 4.66 1.50
N ILE A 140 10.64 4.02 2.01
CA ILE A 140 9.65 4.66 2.89
C ILE A 140 9.55 3.93 4.24
N PHE A 141 9.18 4.66 5.29
CA PHE A 141 8.59 4.08 6.48
C PHE A 141 7.10 3.83 6.23
N SER A 142 6.76 2.58 5.92
CA SER A 142 5.41 2.12 5.65
C SER A 142 4.66 1.84 6.95
N LEU A 143 3.46 2.39 7.08
CA LEU A 143 2.52 2.10 8.17
C LEU A 143 1.60 0.92 7.81
N CYS A 144 1.27 0.78 6.53
CA CYS A 144 0.39 -0.26 6.03
C CYS A 144 0.45 -0.32 4.49
N CYS A 145 -0.18 -1.33 3.92
CA CYS A 145 -0.44 -1.44 2.49
C CYS A 145 -1.92 -1.70 2.20
N ASN A 146 -2.31 -1.51 0.93
CA ASN A 146 -3.68 -1.73 0.46
C ASN A 146 -4.15 -3.19 0.54
N TRP A 147 -3.23 -4.13 0.80
CA TRP A 147 -3.55 -5.55 1.00
C TRP A 147 -3.81 -5.90 2.46
N ASN A 148 -3.57 -4.98 3.40
CA ASN A 148 -3.93 -5.15 4.80
C ASN A 148 -5.45 -5.13 5.00
N SER A 149 -5.88 -5.72 6.11
CA SER A 149 -7.28 -5.69 6.55
C SER A 149 -7.74 -4.27 6.87
N ARG A 150 -9.06 -4.03 6.83
CA ARG A 150 -9.63 -2.71 7.18
C ARG A 150 -9.32 -2.33 8.63
N GLU A 151 -9.24 -3.32 9.51
CA GLU A 151 -8.87 -3.18 10.91
C GLU A 151 -7.43 -2.67 11.06
N GLU A 152 -6.48 -3.27 10.36
CA GLU A 152 -5.07 -2.85 10.34
C GLU A 152 -4.92 -1.43 9.79
N LEU A 153 -5.64 -1.09 8.71
CA LEU A 153 -5.66 0.28 8.16
C LEU A 153 -6.17 1.30 9.18
N ALA A 154 -7.19 0.94 9.97
CA ALA A 154 -7.73 1.80 11.02
C ALA A 154 -6.76 1.98 12.19
N VAL A 155 -5.97 0.96 12.54
CA VAL A 155 -4.91 1.07 13.55
C VAL A 155 -3.77 1.95 13.04
N ALA A 156 -3.31 1.74 11.80
CA ALA A 156 -2.29 2.56 11.16
C ALA A 156 -2.68 4.06 11.13
N ALA A 157 -3.95 4.36 10.84
CA ALA A 157 -4.46 5.73 10.85
C ALA A 157 -4.33 6.42 12.23
N LYS A 158 -4.41 5.67 13.34
CA LYS A 158 -4.22 6.20 14.70
C LYS A 158 -2.76 6.48 15.03
N ALA A 159 -1.83 5.74 14.42
CA ALA A 159 -0.39 5.91 14.61
C ALA A 159 0.19 7.11 13.84
N LEU A 160 -0.45 7.48 12.73
CA LEU A 160 0.00 8.50 11.79
C LEU A 160 0.33 9.86 12.43
N PRO A 161 -0.52 10.47 13.30
CA PRO A 161 -0.19 11.78 13.88
C PRO A 161 1.08 11.76 14.72
N LYS A 162 1.33 10.66 15.46
CA LYS A 162 2.54 10.49 16.27
C LYS A 162 3.76 10.32 15.38
N LEU A 163 3.65 9.51 14.32
CA LEU A 163 4.75 9.31 13.37
C LEU A 163 5.13 10.64 12.69
N LYS A 164 4.14 11.39 12.20
CA LYS A 164 4.31 12.72 11.60
C LYS A 164 5.03 13.68 12.54
N HIS A 165 4.64 13.68 13.82
CA HIS A 165 5.29 14.49 14.85
C HIS A 165 6.75 14.11 15.08
N ILE A 166 7.06 12.82 15.25
CA ILE A 166 8.45 12.34 15.46
C ILE A 166 9.34 12.68 14.25
N LEU A 167 8.80 12.55 13.04
CA LEU A 167 9.50 12.87 11.81
C LEU A 167 9.60 14.38 11.56
N GLU A 168 8.89 15.23 12.31
CA GLU A 168 8.79 16.69 12.12
C GLU A 168 8.31 17.06 10.71
N LEU A 169 7.36 16.30 10.17
CA LEU A 169 6.82 16.52 8.82
C LEU A 169 5.54 17.36 8.86
N THR A 170 5.34 18.15 7.81
CA THR A 170 4.13 18.99 7.66
C THR A 170 3.13 18.38 6.68
N GLU A 171 3.64 17.61 5.74
CA GLU A 171 2.90 16.89 4.71
C GLU A 171 2.22 15.65 5.27
N ASP A 172 1.12 15.24 4.65
CA ASP A 172 0.47 13.96 4.96
C ASP A 172 1.18 12.81 4.23
N PRO A 173 1.08 11.56 4.73
CA PRO A 173 1.71 10.44 4.06
C PRO A 173 0.99 10.16 2.74
N MET A 174 1.73 9.52 1.83
CA MET A 174 1.24 9.21 0.50
C MET A 174 1.28 7.70 0.25
N TRP A 175 0.52 7.25 -0.73
CA TRP A 175 0.53 5.89 -1.26
C TRP A 175 1.54 5.79 -2.39
N TYR A 176 2.44 4.82 -2.30
CA TYR A 176 3.50 4.55 -3.27
C TYR A 176 3.34 3.13 -3.83
N VAL A 177 3.82 2.88 -5.04
CA VAL A 177 3.79 1.55 -5.65
C VAL A 177 4.96 0.73 -5.15
N ASP A 178 4.70 -0.48 -4.66
CA ASP A 178 5.73 -1.43 -4.24
C ASP A 178 6.59 -1.90 -5.43
N VAL A 179 7.92 -1.95 -5.26
CA VAL A 179 8.82 -2.37 -6.34
C VAL A 179 8.70 -3.86 -6.68
N TYR A 180 8.38 -4.70 -5.69
CA TYR A 180 8.30 -6.15 -5.85
C TYR A 180 6.92 -6.62 -6.36
N HIS A 181 5.87 -5.86 -6.07
CA HIS A 181 4.49 -6.15 -6.47
C HIS A 181 3.84 -4.98 -7.25
N PRO A 182 4.49 -4.46 -8.32
CA PRO A 182 4.08 -3.21 -8.96
C PRO A 182 2.91 -3.38 -9.93
N ARG A 183 2.50 -4.61 -10.24
CA ARG A 183 1.53 -4.91 -11.31
C ARG A 183 0.36 -5.71 -10.77
N TRP A 184 -0.73 -5.64 -11.53
CA TRP A 184 -1.89 -6.51 -11.32
C TRP A 184 -1.50 -7.98 -11.54
N THR A 185 -1.86 -8.85 -10.60
CA THR A 185 -1.60 -10.29 -10.65
C THR A 185 -2.91 -11.08 -10.66
N LYS A 186 -2.90 -12.28 -11.24
CA LYS A 186 -4.05 -13.20 -11.20
C LYS A 186 -3.99 -14.11 -9.99
#